data_AF-A0A3L9HQ19-F1
#
_entry.id   AF-A0A3L9HQ19-F1
#
_cell.length_a   1.000
_cell.length_b   1.000
_cell.length_c   1.000
_cell.angle_alpha   90.00
_cell.angle_beta   90.00
_cell.angle_gamma   90.00
#
_symmetry.space_group_name_H-M   'P 1'
#
loop_
_entity.id
_entity.type
_entity.pdbx_description
1 polymer ?
#
loop_
_entity_poly.entity_id
_entity_poly.type
_entity_poly.pdbx_seq_one_letter_code
_entity_poly.pdbx_strand_id
1 'polypeptide(L)'
;GGHSGVTILPLLSQVPGVSFTEQEVADLTKRIQNAGTEVVEAKAGGGSATLSMGQAAARFGLSLVRALQGEQGVVECAYVEGDGQYARFFSQPLLLGKNGVEERKSIGTLSAFEQNALEGMLDTLKKDIALGEEFVNK
;
A
#
# COMPACT_ATOMS: atom_id res chain seq x y z
N GLY A 1 -3.07 -4.44 -0.03
CA GLY A 1 -4.14 -3.53 0.42
C GLY A 1 -4.46 -2.50 -0.65
N GLY A 2 -4.96 -1.34 -0.24
CA GLY A 2 -5.19 -0.14 -1.05
C GLY A 2 -4.44 1.08 -0.51
N HIS A 3 -4.91 2.27 -0.86
CA HIS A 3 -4.28 3.56 -0.48
C HIS A 3 -5.28 4.56 0.16
N SER A 4 -6.36 4.05 0.76
CA SER A 4 -7.37 4.90 1.40
C SER A 4 -7.88 4.28 2.71
N GLY A 5 -7.72 5.00 3.82
CA GLY A 5 -8.25 4.65 5.13
C GLY A 5 -8.01 3.18 5.50
N VAL A 6 -9.11 2.45 5.74
CA VAL A 6 -9.09 1.03 6.17
C VAL A 6 -8.40 0.09 5.18
N THR A 7 -8.25 0.48 3.91
CA THR A 7 -7.55 -0.35 2.92
C THR A 7 -6.02 -0.31 3.06
N ILE A 8 -5.49 0.64 3.84
CA ILE A 8 -4.06 0.71 4.14
C ILE A 8 -3.76 -0.27 5.27
N LEU A 9 -3.01 -1.33 4.95
CA LEU A 9 -2.64 -2.40 5.88
C LEU A 9 -1.12 -2.46 6.04
N PRO A 10 -0.53 -1.89 7.11
CA PRO A 10 0.87 -2.04 7.42
C PRO A 10 1.16 -3.44 7.99
N LEU A 11 2.12 -4.16 7.41
CA LEU A 11 2.55 -5.48 7.89
C LEU A 11 3.60 -5.34 8.99
N LEU A 12 3.19 -4.83 10.15
CA LEU A 12 4.06 -4.57 11.30
C LEU A 12 4.71 -5.84 11.86
N SER A 13 4.08 -7.00 11.71
CA SER A 13 4.63 -8.30 12.11
C SER A 13 5.88 -8.70 11.31
N GLN A 14 6.09 -8.06 10.15
CA GLN A 14 7.19 -8.35 9.23
C GLN A 14 8.35 -7.36 9.36
N VAL A 15 8.32 -6.46 10.34
CA VAL A 15 9.42 -5.51 10.60
C VAL A 15 10.56 -6.24 11.33
N PRO A 16 11.75 -6.40 10.70
CA PRO A 16 12.83 -7.19 11.28
C PRO A 16 13.42 -6.52 12.51
N GLY A 17 13.65 -7.30 13.57
CA GLY A 17 14.30 -6.83 14.79
C GLY A 17 13.42 -5.99 15.72
N VAL A 18 12.11 -5.92 15.45
CA VAL A 18 11.16 -5.17 16.27
C VAL A 18 9.97 -6.06 16.62
N SER A 19 9.50 -5.97 17.86
CA SER A 19 8.27 -6.61 18.33
C SER A 19 7.37 -5.55 18.92
N PHE A 20 6.09 -5.58 18.58
CA PHE A 20 5.09 -4.65 19.07
C PHE A 20 4.08 -5.38 19.95
N THR A 21 3.60 -4.70 20.99
CA THR A 21 2.41 -5.09 21.73
C THR A 21 1.15 -4.92 20.85
N GLU A 22 0.05 -5.59 21.20
CA GLU A 22 -1.21 -5.44 20.47
C GLU A 22 -1.71 -3.97 20.43
N GLN A 23 -1.51 -3.24 21.53
CA GLN A 23 -1.85 -1.82 21.62
C GLN A 23 -1.01 -0.99 20.65
N GLU A 24 0.30 -1.22 20.60
CA GLU A 24 1.19 -0.52 19.64
C GLU A 24 0.83 -0.84 18.19
N VAL A 25 0.48 -2.10 17.89
CA VAL A 25 0.01 -2.50 16.54
C VAL A 25 -1.25 -1.73 16.17
N ALA A 26 -2.22 -1.65 17.08
CA ALA A 26 -3.48 -0.93 16.85
C ALA A 26 -3.23 0.58 16.65
N ASP A 27 -2.44 1.19 17.53
CA ASP A 27 -2.15 2.64 17.50
C ASP A 27 -1.34 3.03 16.27
N LEU A 28 -0.29 2.26 15.93
CA LEU A 28 0.52 2.51 14.73
C LEU A 28 -0.30 2.29 13.46
N THR A 29 -1.12 1.24 13.40
CA THR A 29 -1.98 0.99 12.24
C THR A 29 -2.95 2.15 12.04
N LYS A 30 -3.64 2.57 13.11
CA LYS A 30 -4.57 3.70 13.06
C LYS A 30 -3.86 4.97 12.60
N ARG A 31 -2.66 5.26 13.11
CA ARG A 31 -1.90 6.45 12.72
C ARG A 31 -1.47 6.39 11.25
N ILE A 32 -0.97 5.26 10.78
CA ILE A 32 -0.55 5.07 9.38
C ILE A 32 -1.75 5.25 8.43
N GLN A 33 -2.92 4.71 8.77
CA GLN A 33 -4.15 4.86 7.97
C GLN A 33 -4.62 6.32 7.89
N ASN A 34 -4.41 7.12 8.94
CA ASN A 34 -4.91 8.49 9.05
C ASN A 34 -3.84 9.58 8.80
N ALA A 35 -2.60 9.21 8.48
CA ALA A 35 -1.50 10.16 8.32
C ALA A 35 -1.79 11.26 7.28
N GLY A 36 -2.51 10.93 6.21
CA GLY A 36 -2.96 11.92 5.22
C GLY A 36 -3.92 12.96 5.80
N THR A 37 -4.89 12.49 6.60
CA THR A 37 -5.86 13.34 7.31
C THR A 37 -5.16 14.23 8.33
N GLU A 38 -4.22 13.68 9.11
CA GLU A 38 -3.42 14.45 10.09
C GLU A 38 -2.69 15.63 9.42
N VAL A 39 -2.18 15.46 8.20
CA VAL A 39 -1.52 16.55 7.46
C VAL A 39 -2.51 17.59 6.97
N VAL A 40 -3.69 17.19 6.48
CA VAL A 40 -4.74 18.13 6.04
C VAL A 40 -5.23 19.00 7.21
N GLU A 41 -5.46 18.37 8.36
CA GLU A 41 -5.85 19.04 9.59
C GLU A 41 -4.76 20.00 10.08
N ALA A 42 -3.50 19.55 10.11
CA ALA A 42 -2.36 20.39 10.50
C ALA A 42 -2.15 21.59 9.56
N LYS A 43 -2.52 21.46 8.28
CA LYS A 43 -2.50 22.54 7.29
C LYS A 43 -3.75 23.43 7.32
N ALA A 44 -4.72 23.17 8.21
CA ALA A 44 -5.95 23.95 8.38
C ALA A 44 -6.70 24.20 7.06
N GLY A 45 -6.79 23.18 6.19
CA GLY A 45 -7.43 23.29 4.88
C GLY A 45 -6.55 23.91 3.78
N GLY A 46 -5.30 24.25 4.08
CA GLY A 46 -4.28 24.73 3.12
C GLY A 46 -3.71 23.64 2.19
N GLY A 47 -4.48 22.59 1.91
CA GLY A 47 -4.08 21.44 1.09
C GLY A 47 -3.56 20.24 1.88
N SER A 48 -3.15 19.20 1.15
CA SER A 48 -2.72 17.90 1.69
C SER A 48 -1.20 17.74 1.71
N ALA A 49 -0.71 16.53 2.01
CA ALA A 49 0.70 16.19 1.98
C ALA A 49 1.31 16.37 0.58
N THR A 50 2.23 17.32 0.43
CA THR A 50 2.88 17.63 -0.86
C THR A 50 4.34 17.22 -0.88
N LEU A 51 5.14 17.68 0.09
CA LEU A 51 6.58 17.42 0.12
C LEU A 51 6.91 15.94 0.35
N SER A 52 6.25 15.31 1.33
CA SER A 52 6.42 13.88 1.59
C SER A 52 5.92 13.02 0.43
N MET A 53 4.82 13.43 -0.23
CA MET A 53 4.34 12.76 -1.44
C MET A 53 5.33 12.90 -2.60
N GLY A 54 5.91 14.09 -2.79
CA GLY A 54 6.96 14.31 -3.79
C GLY A 54 8.18 13.42 -3.56
N GLN A 55 8.64 13.29 -2.31
CA GLN A 55 9.71 12.37 -1.94
C GLN A 55 9.34 10.90 -2.19
N ALA A 56 8.13 10.48 -1.83
CA ALA A 56 7.66 9.10 -2.03
C ALA A 56 7.56 8.76 -3.53
N ALA A 57 6.99 9.66 -4.33
CA ALA A 57 6.91 9.50 -5.78
C ALA A 57 8.28 9.47 -6.44
N ALA A 58 9.21 10.33 -6.01
CA ALA A 58 10.59 10.33 -6.50
C ALA A 58 11.30 9.01 -6.18
N ARG A 59 11.17 8.50 -4.95
CA ARG A 59 11.72 7.18 -4.58
C ARG A 59 11.19 6.08 -5.50
N PHE A 60 9.86 5.98 -5.66
CA PHE A 60 9.26 4.92 -6.47
C PHE A 60 9.68 5.04 -7.95
N GLY A 61 9.67 6.26 -8.50
CA GLY A 61 10.13 6.52 -9.87
C GLY A 61 11.58 6.13 -10.08
N LEU A 62 12.47 6.45 -9.13
CA LEU A 62 13.88 6.04 -9.18
C LEU A 62 14.05 4.52 -9.05
N SER A 63 13.27 3.84 -8.20
CA SER A 63 13.25 2.37 -8.15
C SER A 63 12.84 1.78 -9.50
N LEU A 64 11.81 2.32 -10.14
CA LEU A 64 11.38 1.86 -11.46
C LEU A 64 12.47 2.09 -12.53
N VAL A 65 13.12 3.26 -12.55
CA VAL A 65 14.23 3.56 -13.48
C VAL A 65 15.40 2.60 -13.28
N ARG A 66 15.80 2.35 -12.03
CA ARG A 66 16.87 1.39 -11.69
C ARG A 66 16.57 0.00 -12.21
N ALA A 67 15.34 -0.48 -11.99
CA ALA A 67 14.87 -1.77 -12.49
C ALA A 67 14.89 -1.84 -14.03
N LEU A 68 14.42 -0.78 -14.71
CA LEU A 68 14.46 -0.67 -16.17
C LEU A 68 15.89 -0.67 -16.73
N GLN A 69 16.84 -0.12 -15.98
CA GLN A 69 18.27 -0.15 -16.30
C GLN A 69 18.94 -1.52 -16.03
N GLY A 70 18.21 -2.48 -15.46
CA GLY A 70 18.68 -3.83 -15.22
C GLY A 70 19.27 -4.07 -13.83
N GLU A 71 19.08 -3.15 -12.88
CA GLU A 71 19.36 -3.42 -11.47
C GLU A 71 18.48 -4.58 -10.99
N GLN A 72 19.08 -5.58 -10.35
CA GLN A 72 18.38 -6.76 -9.85
C GLN A 72 17.95 -6.55 -8.40
N GLY A 73 16.88 -7.24 -7.99
CA GLY A 73 16.42 -7.22 -6.61
C GLY A 73 15.72 -5.93 -6.18
N VAL A 74 15.29 -5.10 -7.14
CA VAL A 74 14.51 -3.90 -6.84
C VAL A 74 13.10 -4.32 -6.43
N VAL A 75 12.76 -4.15 -5.15
CA VAL A 75 11.43 -4.49 -4.61
C VAL A 75 10.75 -3.24 -4.06
N GLU A 76 9.52 -3.00 -4.48
CA GLU A 76 8.63 -1.96 -3.94
C GLU A 76 7.21 -2.50 -3.83
N CYS A 77 6.42 -1.99 -2.88
CA CYS A 77 4.98 -2.25 -2.85
C CYS A 77 4.27 -1.25 -3.77
N ALA A 78 3.39 -1.73 -4.65
CA ALA A 78 2.57 -0.87 -5.49
C ALA A 78 1.19 -1.48 -5.75
N TYR A 79 0.19 -0.62 -5.93
CA TYR A 79 -1.18 -1.01 -6.26
C TYR A 79 -1.28 -1.33 -7.76
N VAL A 80 -1.41 -2.62 -8.08
CA VAL A 80 -1.38 -3.14 -9.46
C VAL A 80 -2.50 -4.14 -9.69
N GLU A 81 -2.81 -4.44 -10.95
CA GLU A 81 -3.67 -5.58 -11.28
C GLU A 81 -2.96 -6.88 -10.87
N GLY A 82 -3.64 -7.70 -10.07
CA GLY A 82 -3.11 -8.93 -9.49
C GLY A 82 -3.67 -10.19 -10.16
N ASP A 83 -3.52 -11.31 -9.46
CA ASP A 83 -4.13 -12.60 -9.81
C ASP A 83 -5.60 -12.72 -9.36
N GLY A 84 -6.13 -11.70 -8.68
CA GLY A 84 -7.48 -11.68 -8.17
C GLY A 84 -7.68 -12.39 -6.83
N GLN A 85 -6.62 -12.85 -6.16
CA GLN A 85 -6.72 -13.58 -4.88
C GLN A 85 -7.53 -12.81 -3.82
N TYR A 86 -7.29 -11.51 -3.70
CA TYR A 86 -7.96 -10.63 -2.71
C TYR A 86 -8.96 -9.68 -3.38
N ALA A 87 -8.53 -9.04 -4.46
CA ALA A 87 -9.29 -8.15 -5.31
C ALA A 87 -8.59 -8.05 -6.68
N ARG A 88 -9.27 -7.53 -7.71
CA ARG A 88 -8.69 -7.36 -9.05
C ARG A 88 -7.41 -6.52 -9.02
N PHE A 89 -7.45 -5.41 -8.28
CA PHE A 89 -6.29 -4.57 -8.00
C PHE A 89 -5.94 -4.67 -6.51
N PHE A 90 -4.66 -4.86 -6.21
CA PHE A 90 -4.19 -4.98 -4.84
C PHE A 90 -2.73 -4.56 -4.73
N SER A 91 -2.38 -3.89 -3.63
CA SER A 91 -0.99 -3.53 -3.31
C SER A 91 -0.32 -4.66 -2.54
N GLN A 92 0.77 -5.18 -3.09
CA GLN A 92 1.64 -6.21 -2.53
C GLN A 92 3.10 -5.93 -2.94
N PRO A 93 4.11 -6.58 -2.35
CA PRO A 93 5.49 -6.40 -2.77
C PRO A 93 5.72 -6.91 -4.19
N LEU A 94 6.40 -6.13 -5.02
CA LEU A 94 6.66 -6.43 -6.43
C LEU A 94 8.16 -6.48 -6.67
N LEU A 95 8.64 -7.52 -7.34
CA LEU A 95 9.95 -7.47 -7.99
C LEU A 95 9.80 -6.69 -9.29
N LEU A 96 10.57 -5.61 -9.41
CA LEU A 96 10.65 -4.80 -10.61
C LEU A 96 11.85 -5.23 -11.46
N GLY A 97 11.70 -5.14 -12.78
CA GLY A 97 12.77 -5.38 -13.74
C GLY A 97 12.59 -4.61 -15.04
N LYS A 98 13.22 -5.10 -16.11
CA LYS A 98 13.32 -4.39 -17.40
C LYS A 98 11.98 -4.18 -18.09
N ASN A 99 10.95 -4.96 -17.75
CA ASN A 99 9.62 -4.87 -18.35
C ASN A 99 8.55 -4.41 -17.34
N GLY A 100 8.95 -3.74 -16.26
CA GLY A 100 8.05 -3.35 -15.17
C GLY A 100 7.94 -4.43 -14.10
N VAL A 101 6.74 -4.94 -13.84
CA VAL A 101 6.51 -5.97 -12.82
C VAL A 101 6.95 -7.33 -13.33
N GLU A 102 8.03 -7.88 -12.78
CA GLU A 102 8.55 -9.22 -13.13
C GLU A 102 7.96 -10.30 -12.22
N GLU A 103 7.75 -10.01 -10.95
CA GLU A 103 7.19 -10.96 -9.98
C GLU A 103 6.27 -10.22 -9.00
N ARG A 104 5.08 -10.78 -8.77
CA ARG A 104 4.19 -10.37 -7.67
C ARG A 104 4.50 -11.26 -6.47
N LYS A 105 5.18 -10.72 -5.46
CA LYS A 105 5.55 -11.50 -4.28
C LYS A 105 4.35 -11.72 -3.39
N SER A 106 4.34 -12.85 -2.69
CA SER A 106 3.36 -13.12 -1.64
C SER A 106 3.42 -12.04 -0.55
N ILE A 107 2.28 -11.72 0.07
CA ILE A 107 2.22 -10.87 1.26
C ILE A 107 2.80 -11.55 2.51
N GLY A 108 3.23 -12.81 2.39
CA GLY A 108 3.88 -13.55 3.47
C GLY A 108 2.91 -13.99 4.56
N THR A 109 3.47 -14.38 5.70
CA THR A 109 2.69 -14.74 6.87
C THR A 109 2.17 -13.49 7.56
N LEU A 110 0.88 -13.48 7.87
CA LEU A 110 0.23 -12.40 8.60
C LEU A 110 0.05 -12.78 10.07
N SER A 111 0.15 -11.79 10.94
CA SER A 111 -0.34 -11.90 12.31
C SER A 111 -1.88 -11.97 12.34
N ALA A 112 -2.45 -12.39 13.47
CA ALA A 112 -3.91 -12.43 13.64
C ALA A 112 -4.55 -11.04 13.42
N PHE A 113 -3.91 -9.97 13.89
CA PHE A 113 -4.41 -8.60 13.68
C PHE A 113 -4.44 -8.23 12.20
N GLU A 114 -3.35 -8.49 11.47
CA GLU A 114 -3.24 -8.17 10.04
C GLU A 114 -4.18 -9.02 9.19
N GLN A 115 -4.38 -10.28 9.54
CA GLN A 115 -5.35 -11.16 8.89
C GLN A 115 -6.77 -10.62 9.04
N ASN A 116 -7.18 -10.25 10.27
CA ASN A 116 -8.48 -9.67 10.53
C ASN A 116 -8.67 -8.33 9.77
N ALA A 117 -7.64 -7.48 9.75
CA ALA A 117 -7.67 -6.21 9.05
C ALA A 117 -7.72 -6.39 7.52
N LEU A 118 -7.00 -7.38 6.97
CA LEU A 118 -7.06 -7.76 5.56
C LEU A 118 -8.48 -8.14 5.16
N GLU A 119 -9.12 -9.03 5.92
CA GLU A 119 -10.49 -9.47 5.65
C GLU A 119 -11.49 -8.31 5.73
N GLY A 120 -11.37 -7.47 6.78
CA GLY A 120 -12.27 -6.35 7.01
C GLY A 120 -12.21 -5.24 5.95
N MET A 121 -11.11 -5.12 5.20
CA MET A 121 -10.98 -4.08 4.16
C MET A 121 -11.42 -4.51 2.76
N LEU A 122 -11.61 -5.80 2.49
CA LEU A 122 -11.81 -6.32 1.12
C LEU A 122 -13.06 -5.75 0.45
N ASP A 123 -14.17 -5.62 1.19
CA ASP A 123 -15.42 -5.10 0.63
C ASP A 123 -15.27 -3.63 0.23
N THR A 124 -14.62 -2.81 1.05
CA THR A 124 -14.33 -1.41 0.71
C THR A 124 -13.45 -1.35 -0.53
N LEU A 125 -12.37 -2.14 -0.58
CA LEU A 125 -11.45 -2.14 -1.71
C LEU A 125 -12.14 -2.54 -3.03
N LYS A 126 -12.98 -3.57 -3.00
CA LYS A 126 -13.73 -4.03 -4.18
C LYS A 126 -14.76 -3.00 -4.64
N LYS A 127 -15.41 -2.29 -3.71
CA LYS A 127 -16.32 -1.18 -4.04
C LYS A 127 -15.58 -0.03 -4.71
N ASP A 128 -14.40 0.35 -4.20
CA ASP A 128 -13.58 1.41 -4.79
C ASP A 128 -13.14 1.05 -6.23
N ILE A 129 -12.77 -0.22 -6.46
CA ILE A 129 -12.44 -0.72 -7.80
C ILE A 129 -13.66 -0.64 -8.72
N ALA A 130 -14.80 -1.18 -8.29
CA ALA A 130 -16.03 -1.18 -9.08
C ALA A 130 -16.46 0.24 -9.45
N LEU A 131 -16.36 1.19 -8.51
CA LEU A 131 -16.66 2.60 -8.76
C LEU A 131 -15.80 3.18 -9.91
N GLY A 132 -14.50 2.85 -9.93
CA GLY A 132 -13.60 3.28 -10.99
C GLY A 132 -13.93 2.66 -12.35
N GLU A 133 -14.26 1.37 -12.37
CA GLU A 133 -14.64 0.65 -13.61
C GLU A 133 -15.98 1.13 -14.17
N GLU A 134 -16.99 1.29 -13.32
CA GLU A 134 -18.31 1.81 -13.68
C GLU A 134 -18.24 3.23 -14.24
N PHE A 135 -17.34 4.06 -13.72
CA PHE A 135 -17.16 5.41 -14.24
C PHE A 135 -16.71 5.43 -15.70
N VAL A 136 -15.84 4.50 -16.12
CA VAL A 136 -15.29 4.44 -17.49
C VAL A 136 -16.21 3.68 -18.44
N ASN A 137 -16.91 2.65 -17.96
CA ASN A 137 -17.75 1.77 -18.79
C ASN A 137 -19.20 2.27 -18.98
N LYS A 138 -19.49 3.51 -18.56
CA LYS A 138 -20.74 4.22 -18.88
C LYS A 138 -20.69 4.82 -20.28
#